data_AF-A0A1G7Z202-F1
#
_entry.id   AF-A0A1G7Z202-F1
#
_cell.length_a   1.000
_cell.length_b   1.000
_cell.length_c   1.000
_cell.angle_alpha   90.00
_cell.angle_beta   90.00
_cell.angle_gamma   90.00
#
_symmetry.space_group_name_H-M   'P 1'
#
loop_
_entity.id
_entity.type
_entity.pdbx_description
1 polymer ?
#
loop_
_entity_poly.entity_id
_entity_poly.type
_entity_poly.pdbx_seq_one_letter_code
_entity_poly.pdbx_strand_id
1 'polypeptide(L)'
;MGTGTGWTAALLSHLAGEDGAVTSIEVDAAVAEQAAKNLAVTSVPVRLLVGDGALGCADGASYDRVHVTCAVHTVLIRRWPTEEVHGRKPAHRRCRGDEAD
;
A
#
# COMPACT_ATOMS: atom_id res chain seq x y z
N MET A 1 0.47 -7.33 0.68
CA MET A 1 -0.64 -8.03 0.02
C MET A 1 -1.16 -9.09 0.97
N GLY A 2 -2.46 -9.06 1.26
CA GLY A 2 -3.07 -9.73 2.41
C GLY A 2 -3.00 -8.84 3.64
N THR A 3 -3.97 -7.94 3.81
CA THR A 3 -4.00 -7.06 4.98
C THR A 3 -4.34 -7.86 6.23
N GLY A 4 -5.20 -8.87 6.12
CA GLY A 4 -5.67 -9.66 7.25
C GLY A 4 -6.23 -8.75 8.35
N THR A 5 -5.70 -8.86 9.56
CA THR A 5 -6.15 -8.02 10.70
C THR A 5 -5.64 -6.58 10.66
N GLY A 6 -4.71 -6.23 9.76
CA GLY A 6 -4.04 -4.92 9.71
C GLY A 6 -2.77 -4.83 10.57
N TRP A 7 -2.46 -5.84 11.39
CA TRP A 7 -1.30 -5.83 12.30
C TRP A 7 0.04 -5.58 11.57
N THR A 8 0.33 -6.39 10.56
CA THR A 8 1.58 -6.27 9.80
C THR A 8 1.65 -4.94 9.06
N ALA A 9 0.52 -4.46 8.51
CA ALA A 9 0.49 -3.17 7.83
C ALA A 9 0.79 -2.00 8.79
N ALA A 10 0.23 -2.04 10.00
CA ALA A 10 0.51 -1.04 11.03
C ALA A 10 1.99 -1.04 11.46
N LEU A 11 2.57 -2.22 11.70
CA LEU A 11 3.99 -2.35 12.04
C LEU A 11 4.91 -1.84 10.93
N LEU A 12 4.62 -2.19 9.68
CA LEU A 12 5.39 -1.69 8.54
C LEU A 12 5.29 -0.17 8.42
N SER A 13 4.12 0.42 8.74
CA SER A 13 3.96 1.87 8.71
C SER A 13 4.83 2.56 9.77
N HIS A 14 5.01 1.94 10.93
CA HIS A 14 5.95 2.44 11.94
C HIS A 14 7.41 2.33 11.47
N LEU A 15 7.77 1.21 10.84
CA LEU A 15 9.13 0.97 10.34
C LEU A 15 9.50 1.85 9.13
N ALA A 16 8.51 2.26 8.34
CA ALA A 16 8.73 3.12 7.18
C ALA A 16 9.07 4.56 7.57
N GLY A 17 8.77 4.97 8.82
CA GLY A 17 9.03 6.32 9.33
C GLY A 17 8.09 7.38 8.75
N GLU A 18 8.34 8.65 9.08
CA GLU A 18 7.46 9.78 8.75
C GLU A 18 7.30 10.03 7.24
N ASP A 19 8.37 9.80 6.47
CA ASP A 19 8.38 9.94 5.01
C ASP A 19 7.91 8.67 4.28
N GLY A 20 7.69 7.59 5.03
CA GLY A 20 7.30 6.29 4.50
C GLY A 20 5.80 6.18 4.26
N ALA A 21 5.42 5.40 3.24
CA ALA A 21 4.02 5.12 2.95
C ALA A 21 3.79 3.60 2.84
N VAL A 22 2.72 3.12 3.46
CA VAL A 22 2.28 1.72 3.35
C VAL A 22 0.94 1.66 2.64
N THR A 23 0.91 0.93 1.53
CA THR A 23 -0.34 0.47 0.91
C THR A 23 -0.51 -1.02 1.21
N SER A 24 -1.68 -1.41 1.70
CA SER A 24 -2.05 -2.81 1.88
C SER A 24 -3.34 -3.10 1.13
N ILE A 25 -3.44 -4.31 0.57
CA ILE A 25 -4.59 -4.76 -0.21
C ILE A 25 -5.10 -6.08 0.34
N GLU A 26 -6.42 -6.17 0.50
CA GLU A 26 -7.14 -7.35 0.97
C GLU A 26 -8.23 -7.75 -0.02
N VAL A 27 -8.35 -9.04 -0.33
CA VAL A 27 -9.30 -9.55 -1.32
C VAL A 27 -10.69 -9.71 -0.73
N ASP A 28 -10.77 -10.08 0.55
CA ASP A 28 -12.04 -10.25 1.26
C ASP A 28 -12.51 -8.92 1.86
N ALA A 29 -13.65 -8.42 1.39
CA ALA A 29 -14.19 -7.14 1.82
C ALA A 29 -14.56 -7.09 3.31
N ALA A 30 -15.03 -8.20 3.90
CA ALA A 30 -15.38 -8.24 5.32
C ALA A 30 -14.13 -8.23 6.20
N VAL A 31 -13.08 -8.94 5.79
CA VAL A 31 -11.77 -8.88 6.46
C VAL A 31 -11.18 -7.47 6.34
N ALA A 32 -11.28 -6.84 5.17
CA ALA A 32 -10.79 -5.49 4.95
C ALA A 32 -11.52 -4.46 5.83
N GLU A 33 -12.84 -4.58 6.01
CA GLU A 33 -13.59 -3.72 6.90
C GLU A 33 -13.11 -3.85 8.35
N GLN A 34 -12.87 -5.08 8.82
CA GLN A 34 -12.33 -5.30 10.16
C GLN A 34 -10.91 -4.74 10.29
N ALA A 35 -10.07 -4.89 9.26
CA ALA A 35 -8.74 -4.30 9.22
C ALA A 35 -8.79 -2.77 9.31
N ALA A 36 -9.72 -2.13 8.58
CA ALA A 36 -9.92 -0.68 8.63
C ALA A 36 -10.25 -0.21 10.04
N LYS A 37 -11.15 -0.91 10.75
CA LYS A 37 -11.49 -0.62 12.15
C LYS A 37 -10.27 -0.74 13.08
N ASN A 38 -9.48 -1.79 12.90
CA ASN A 38 -8.26 -2.00 13.69
C ASN A 38 -7.19 -0.94 13.39
N LEU A 39 -7.06 -0.50 12.14
CA LEU A 39 -6.10 0.53 11.75
C LEU A 39 -6.56 1.92 12.21
N ALA A 40 -7.86 2.20 12.24
CA ALA A 40 -8.40 3.48 12.68
C ALA A 40 -8.08 3.81 14.15
N VAL A 41 -7.89 2.80 15.00
CA VAL A 41 -7.47 3.00 16.40
C VAL A 41 -5.96 3.19 16.54
N THR A 42 -5.20 3.06 15.46
CA THR A 42 -3.76 3.33 15.42
C THR A 42 -3.49 4.70 14.83
N SER A 43 -2.41 5.36 15.26
CA SER A 43 -1.99 6.66 14.73
C SER A 43 -1.12 6.57 13.46
N VAL A 44 -1.14 5.42 12.77
CA VAL A 44 -0.23 5.17 11.63
C VAL A 44 -0.96 5.29 10.27
N PRO A 45 -0.33 5.94 9.27
CA PRO A 45 -0.95 6.13 7.96
C PRO A 45 -0.80 4.89 7.06
N VAL A 46 -1.82 4.02 7.06
CA VAL A 46 -1.93 2.90 6.13
C VAL A 46 -3.03 3.16 5.10
N ARG A 47 -2.68 3.11 3.81
CA ARG A 47 -3.65 3.08 2.72
C ARG A 47 -4.17 1.65 2.52
N LEU A 48 -5.42 1.40 2.85
CA LEU A 48 -6.07 0.11 2.67
C LEU A 48 -6.89 0.07 1.38
N LEU A 49 -6.69 -0.98 0.58
CA LEU A 49 -7.44 -1.28 -0.64
C LEU A 49 -8.20 -2.60 -0.49
N VAL A 50 -9.36 -2.66 -1.12
CA VAL A 50 -10.12 -3.90 -1.30
C VAL A 50 -9.98 -4.34 -2.75
N GLY A 51 -9.46 -5.54 -2.98
CA GLY A 51 -9.28 -6.10 -4.31
C GLY A 51 -8.27 -7.23 -4.36
N ASP A 52 -8.13 -7.82 -5.55
CA ASP A 52 -7.15 -8.87 -5.79
C ASP A 52 -5.76 -8.30 -6.01
N GLY A 53 -4.88 -8.47 -5.02
CA GLY A 53 -3.48 -8.05 -5.12
C GLY A 53 -2.69 -8.74 -6.24
N ALA A 54 -3.13 -9.89 -6.74
CA ALA A 54 -2.49 -10.54 -7.88
C ALA A 54 -2.62 -9.73 -9.19
N LEU A 55 -3.62 -8.85 -9.28
CA LEU A 55 -3.81 -7.92 -10.40
C LEU A 55 -2.96 -6.64 -10.24
N GLY A 56 -2.23 -6.51 -9.13
CA GLY A 56 -1.47 -5.32 -8.77
C GLY A 56 -2.33 -4.24 -8.11
N CYS A 57 -1.73 -3.06 -7.89
CA CYS A 57 -2.43 -1.88 -7.42
C CYS A 57 -2.76 -0.98 -8.63
N ALA A 58 -4.05 -0.69 -8.85
CA ALA A 58 -4.56 -0.02 -10.06
C ALA A 58 -3.91 1.34 -10.36
N ASP A 59 -3.38 2.01 -9.34
CA ASP A 59 -2.88 3.38 -9.43
C ASP A 59 -1.51 3.53 -10.11
N GLY A 60 -0.87 2.43 -10.53
CA GLY A 60 0.45 2.48 -11.17
C GLY A 60 1.57 2.98 -10.26
N ALA A 61 1.35 2.98 -8.93
CA ALA A 61 2.31 3.45 -7.96
C ALA A 61 3.57 2.57 -7.94
N SER A 62 4.72 3.23 -7.83
CA SER A 62 6.00 2.56 -7.62
C SER A 62 6.19 2.22 -6.14
N TYR A 63 6.60 0.99 -5.82
CA TYR A 63 6.85 0.54 -4.45
C TYR A 63 8.31 0.11 -4.27
N ASP A 64 9.00 0.64 -3.27
CA ASP A 64 10.38 0.24 -2.98
C ASP A 64 10.49 -1.23 -2.52
N ARG A 65 9.43 -1.73 -1.88
CA ARG A 65 9.35 -3.09 -1.33
C ARG A 65 7.93 -3.63 -1.44
N VAL A 66 7.82 -4.95 -1.62
CA VAL A 66 6.55 -5.67 -1.61
C VAL A 66 6.60 -6.76 -0.54
N HIS A 67 5.64 -6.76 0.38
CA HIS A 67 5.45 -7.80 1.38
C HIS A 67 4.16 -8.57 1.07
N VAL A 68 4.28 -9.88 0.83
CA VAL A 68 3.18 -10.79 0.54
C VAL A 68 3.00 -11.74 1.71
N THR A 69 1.82 -11.72 2.35
CA THR A 69 1.49 -12.54 3.54
C THR A 69 0.48 -13.63 3.23
N CYS A 70 0.05 -13.74 1.96
CA CYS A 70 -0.84 -14.77 1.46
C CYS A 70 -0.11 -15.74 0.52
N ALA A 71 -0.67 -16.94 0.36
CA ALA A 71 -0.21 -17.86 -0.69
C ALA A 71 -0.53 -17.26 -2.05
N VAL A 72 0.48 -17.19 -2.92
CA VAL A 72 0.34 -16.69 -4.30
C VAL A 72 0.94 -17.69 -5.26
N HIS A 73 0.28 -17.91 -6.41
CA HIS A 73 0.78 -18.80 -7.45
C HIS A 73 1.87 -18.15 -8.31
N THR A 74 1.87 -16.82 -8.40
CA THR A 74 2.83 -16.07 -9.21
C THR A 74 3.08 -14.72 -8.55
N VAL A 75 4.35 -14.36 -8.39
CA VAL A 75 4.75 -13.02 -7.98
C VAL A 75 5.17 -12.27 -9.23
N LEU A 76 4.32 -11.36 -9.71
CA LEU A 76 4.68 -10.45 -10.79
C LEU A 76 5.52 -9.31 -10.22
N ILE A 77 6.82 -9.54 -10.06
CA ILE A 77 7.80 -8.46 -9.92
C ILE A 77 7.98 -7.82 -11.29
N ARG A 78 7.09 -6.89 -11.66
CA ARG A 78 7.35 -6.00 -12.78
C ARG A 78 8.62 -5.22 -12.42
N ARG A 79 9.70 -5.43 -13.18
CA ARG A 79 10.91 -4.62 -13.07
C ARG A 79 10.53 -3.20 -13.48
N TRP A 80 10.63 -2.23 -12.57
CA TRP A 80 10.52 -0.82 -12.93
C TRP A 80 11.55 -0.50 -14.01
N PRO A 81 11.20 0.31 -15.02
CA PRO A 81 12.22 0.88 -15.88
C PRO A 81 13.16 1.68 -14.98
N THR A 82 14.42 1.25 -14.91
CA THR A 82 15.49 2.02 -14.31
C THR A 82 15.75 3.21 -15.24
N GLU A 83 15.12 4.35 -14.99
CA GLU A 83 15.74 5.62 -15.34
C GLU A 83 16.63 6.01 -14.16
N GLU A 84 17.95 5.90 -14.34
CA GLU A 84 18.91 6.53 -13.45
C GLU A 84 18.66 8.05 -13.47
N VAL A 85 17.91 8.56 -12.50
CA VAL A 85 17.91 10.00 -12.22
C VAL A 85 19.00 10.26 -11.19
N HIS A 86 20.23 10.45 -11.68
CA HIS A 86 21.26 11.13 -10.92
C HIS A 86 20.80 12.58 -10.69
N GLY A 87 20.24 12.84 -9.50
CA GLY A 87 20.02 14.18 -8.98
C GLY A 87 18.70 14.86 -9.32
N ARG A 88 17.64 14.55 -8.56
CA ARG A 88 16.75 15.52 -7.89
C ARG A 88 15.57 14.79 -7.23
N LYS A 89 15.24 15.17 -5.99
CA LYS A 89 14.06 14.70 -5.25
C LYS A 89 12.79 14.83 -6.11
N PRO A 90 11.92 13.80 -6.21
CA PRO A 90 10.56 14.02 -6.67
C PRO A 90 9.76 14.68 -5.55
N ALA A 91 9.24 15.88 -5.82
CA ALA A 91 8.36 16.60 -4.93
C ALA A 91 7.03 15.83 -4.76
N HIS A 92 6.56 15.76 -3.52
CA HIS A 92 5.27 15.20 -3.12
C HIS A 92 4.14 15.71 -4.03
N ARG A 93 3.58 14.84 -4.87
CA ARG A 93 2.29 15.10 -5.53
C ARG A 93 1.20 14.74 -4.52
N ARG A 94 0.69 15.74 -3.79
CA ARG A 94 -0.57 15.58 -3.06
C ARG A 94 -1.66 15.29 -4.07
N CYS A 95 -2.34 14.15 -3.95
CA CYS A 95 -3.65 13.97 -4.54
C CYS A 95 -4.59 14.99 -3.87
N ARG A 96 -4.98 16.06 -4.58
CA ARG A 96 -6.15 16.85 -4.18
C ARG A 96 -7.37 15.94 -4.39
N GLY A 97 -8.22 15.85 -3.36
CA GLY A 97 -9.54 15.28 -3.53
C GLY A 97 -10.36 16.19 -4.43
N ASP A 98 -11.06 15.61 -5.39
CA ASP A 98 -12.12 16.29 -6.12
C ASP A 98 -13.33 16.39 -5.19
N GLU A 99 -13.59 17.61 -4.72
CA GLU A 99 -14.87 18.03 -4.17
C GLU A 99 -15.87 18.10 -5.34
N ALA A 100 -16.94 17.32 -5.26
CA ALA A 100 -18.06 17.37 -6.20
C ALA A 100 -19.01 18.51 -5.81
N ASP A 101 -19.35 19.35 -6.79
CA ASP A 101 -20.54 20.22 -6.82
C ASP A 101 -21.84 19.40 -6.78
#